data_AF-A0A423KNL1-F1
#
_entry.id   AF-A0A423KNL1-F1
#
_cell.length_a   1.000
_cell.length_b   1.000
_cell.length_c   1.000
_cell.angle_alpha   90.00
_cell.angle_beta   90.00
_cell.angle_gamma   90.00
#
_symmetry.space_group_name_H-M   'P 1'
#
loop_
_entity.id
_entity.type
_entity.pdbx_description
1 polymer ?
#
loop_
_entity_poly.entity_id
_entity_poly.type
_entity_poly.pdbx_seq_one_letter_code
_entity_poly.pdbx_strand_id
1 'polypeptide(L)'
;MNPFDVLRDSLYFFKRNLGQIVQLCLPLVIVEAFLQQIVDNNVGPDGFPGYSVVVGLLVYPLYTAALILFLDARSRGESPRIRDLLATSATLWPRFALLTALNTLLILIGLSLYFLPGIWLMVTLAFAEYLLVLRGLAPLAAMKESLRLTRGHFLRILVCILTVMAPLWLLKGASFAIYPEPQNPVIALLIDSAHSFLQLFTSVVLFRLFMLIGEVPDNNDRTV
;
A
#
# COMPACT_ATOMS: atom_id res chain seq x y z
N MET A 1 17.44 -10.87 -11.92
CA MET A 1 16.53 -10.05 -12.76
C MET A 1 16.67 -8.59 -12.39
N ASN A 2 16.75 -7.73 -13.39
CA ASN A 2 16.90 -6.29 -13.17
C ASN A 2 15.60 -5.72 -12.58
N PRO A 3 15.68 -4.74 -11.65
CA PRO A 3 14.49 -4.07 -11.11
C PRO A 3 13.60 -3.45 -12.20
N PHE A 4 14.20 -3.07 -13.33
CA PHE A 4 13.50 -2.58 -14.51
C PHE A 4 12.56 -3.61 -15.16
N ASP A 5 12.90 -4.90 -15.12
CA ASP A 5 12.03 -5.94 -15.67
C ASP A 5 10.75 -6.08 -14.85
N VAL A 6 10.89 -6.06 -13.51
CA VAL A 6 9.77 -6.08 -12.56
C VAL A 6 8.85 -4.87 -12.77
N LEU A 7 9.43 -3.69 -12.97
CA LEU A 7 8.69 -2.46 -13.26
C LEU A 7 7.91 -2.56 -14.57
N ARG A 8 8.53 -3.01 -15.65
CA ARG A 8 7.89 -3.14 -16.97
C ARG A 8 6.72 -4.11 -16.93
N ASP A 9 6.92 -5.26 -16.30
CA ASP A 9 5.90 -6.29 -16.11
C ASP A 9 4.73 -5.81 -15.26
N SER A 10 5.04 -5.07 -14.19
CA SER A 10 4.04 -4.43 -13.34
C SER A 10 3.24 -3.39 -14.12
N LEU A 11 3.91 -2.62 -15.00
CA LEU A 11 3.29 -1.56 -15.79
C LEU A 11 2.37 -2.12 -16.89
N TYR A 12 2.77 -3.22 -17.52
CA TYR A 12 1.91 -3.92 -18.47
C TYR A 12 0.67 -4.49 -17.79
N PHE A 13 0.85 -5.15 -16.64
CA PHE A 13 -0.25 -5.69 -15.84
C PHE A 13 -1.21 -4.60 -15.34
N PHE A 14 -0.65 -3.49 -14.84
CA PHE A 14 -1.42 -2.35 -14.37
C PHE A 14 -2.23 -1.71 -15.50
N LYS A 15 -1.61 -1.43 -16.65
CA LYS A 15 -2.32 -0.88 -17.82
C LYS A 15 -3.45 -1.79 -18.30
N ARG A 16 -3.24 -3.10 -18.31
CA ARG A 16 -4.26 -4.06 -18.78
C ARG A 16 -5.44 -4.21 -17.82
N ASN A 17 -5.22 -4.04 -16.52
CA ASN A 17 -6.26 -4.20 -15.49
C ASN A 17 -6.78 -2.86 -14.91
N LEU A 18 -6.31 -1.74 -15.45
CA LEU A 18 -6.55 -0.38 -14.97
C LEU A 18 -8.03 -0.07 -14.74
N GLY A 19 -8.89 -0.39 -15.71
CA GLY A 19 -10.32 -0.10 -15.62
C GLY A 19 -11.01 -0.75 -14.42
N GLN A 20 -10.60 -1.96 -14.06
CA GLN A 20 -11.18 -2.67 -12.91
C GLN A 20 -10.57 -2.27 -11.58
N ILE A 21 -9.26 -1.98 -11.55
CA ILE A 21 -8.63 -1.38 -10.37
C ILE A 21 -9.33 -0.07 -10.05
N VAL A 22 -9.56 0.78 -11.05
CA VAL A 22 -10.31 2.03 -10.88
C VAL A 22 -11.73 1.75 -10.41
N GLN A 23 -12.47 0.80 -11.00
CA GLN A 23 -13.83 0.47 -10.54
C GLN A 23 -13.89 -0.06 -9.10
N LEU A 24 -12.85 -0.75 -8.62
CA LEU A 24 -12.76 -1.26 -7.25
C LEU A 24 -12.36 -0.15 -6.26
N CYS A 25 -11.34 0.62 -6.61
CA CYS A 25 -10.69 1.59 -5.75
C CYS A 25 -11.44 2.93 -5.71
N LEU A 26 -11.96 3.41 -6.84
CA LEU A 26 -12.56 4.74 -6.96
C LEU A 26 -13.79 4.92 -6.06
N PRO A 27 -14.74 3.96 -5.95
CA PRO A 27 -15.84 4.09 -4.99
C PRO A 27 -15.34 4.14 -3.54
N LEU A 28 -14.33 3.34 -3.20
CA LEU A 28 -13.75 3.32 -1.86
C LEU A 28 -13.03 4.62 -1.53
N VAL A 29 -12.26 5.16 -2.47
CA VAL A 29 -11.54 6.45 -2.33
C VAL A 29 -12.52 7.61 -2.23
N ILE A 30 -13.63 7.59 -2.98
CA ILE A 30 -14.68 8.61 -2.83
C ILE A 30 -15.31 8.54 -1.44
N VAL A 31 -15.62 7.34 -0.94
CA VAL A 31 -16.15 7.16 0.42
C VAL A 31 -15.14 7.64 1.45
N GLU A 32 -13.86 7.33 1.28
CA GLU A 32 -12.77 7.81 2.14
C GLU A 32 -12.70 9.33 2.17
N ALA A 33 -12.63 9.98 1.00
CA ALA A 33 -12.55 11.42 0.86
C ALA A 33 -13.79 12.11 1.46
N PHE A 34 -14.96 11.52 1.27
CA PHE A 34 -16.20 12.05 1.87
C PHE A 34 -16.20 11.92 3.39
N LEU A 35 -15.73 10.80 3.95
CA LEU A 35 -15.57 10.61 5.39
C LEU A 35 -14.54 11.58 5.97
N GLN A 36 -13.40 11.76 5.30
CA GLN A 36 -12.39 12.75 5.69
C GLN A 36 -12.96 14.16 5.68
N GLN A 37 -13.67 14.54 4.62
CA GLN A 37 -14.30 15.85 4.52
C GLN A 37 -15.37 16.08 5.60
N ILE A 38 -16.13 15.06 6.00
CA ILE A 38 -17.04 15.15 7.15
C ILE A 38 -16.25 15.39 8.44
N VAL A 39 -15.17 14.65 8.66
CA VAL A 39 -14.33 14.82 9.86
C VAL A 39 -13.74 16.21 9.88
N ASP A 40 -13.13 16.68 8.80
CA ASP A 40 -12.51 18.01 8.72
C ASP A 40 -13.53 19.13 8.95
N ASN A 41 -14.74 19.00 8.42
CA ASN A 41 -15.83 19.96 8.62
C ASN A 41 -16.37 19.98 10.06
N ASN A 42 -16.36 18.85 10.79
CA ASN A 42 -16.91 18.76 12.14
C ASN A 42 -15.85 18.99 13.24
N VAL A 43 -14.59 18.72 12.94
CA VAL A 43 -13.49 18.69 13.93
C VAL A 43 -12.68 19.98 13.91
N GLY A 44 -12.71 20.76 12.81
CA GLY A 44 -12.00 22.04 12.69
C GLY A 44 -10.47 21.90 12.82
N PRO A 45 -9.70 22.99 12.58
CA PRO A 45 -8.24 22.95 12.61
C PRO A 45 -7.62 22.66 13.99
N ASP A 46 -8.40 22.76 15.08
CA ASP A 46 -7.95 22.54 16.46
C ASP A 46 -8.36 21.17 17.04
N GLY A 47 -9.03 20.33 16.25
CA GLY A 47 -9.51 19.05 16.75
C GLY A 47 -8.43 17.97 16.74
N PHE A 48 -8.68 16.90 17.51
CA PHE A 48 -7.69 15.88 17.80
C PHE A 48 -7.24 15.17 16.50
N PRO A 49 -5.93 15.19 16.13
CA PRO A 49 -5.42 14.54 14.91
C PRO A 49 -5.72 13.03 14.81
N GLY A 50 -6.11 12.41 15.93
CA GLY A 50 -6.49 11.01 16.01
C GLY A 50 -7.74 10.65 15.20
N TYR A 51 -8.66 11.57 14.91
CA TYR A 51 -9.87 11.25 14.13
C TYR A 51 -9.53 10.88 12.68
N SER A 52 -8.64 11.63 12.03
CA SER A 52 -8.17 11.34 10.68
C SER A 52 -7.41 10.00 10.64
N VAL A 53 -6.64 9.70 11.69
CA VAL A 53 -5.95 8.41 11.84
C VAL A 53 -6.96 7.26 11.99
N VAL A 54 -8.02 7.44 12.76
CA VAL A 54 -9.07 6.41 12.94
C VAL A 54 -9.83 6.16 11.64
N VAL A 55 -10.18 7.21 10.89
CA VAL A 55 -10.80 7.06 9.55
C VAL A 55 -9.85 6.32 8.61
N GLY A 56 -8.58 6.71 8.58
CA GLY A 56 -7.55 6.01 7.81
C GLY A 56 -7.45 4.53 8.21
N LEU A 57 -7.42 4.23 9.51
CA LEU A 57 -7.34 2.85 10.01
C LEU A 57 -8.63 2.03 9.74
N LEU A 58 -9.76 2.69 9.50
CA LEU A 58 -11.00 2.04 9.10
C LEU A 58 -10.98 1.71 7.60
N VAL A 59 -10.61 2.69 6.76
CA VAL A 59 -10.77 2.61 5.31
C VAL A 59 -9.56 1.99 4.62
N TYR A 60 -8.34 2.35 5.03
CA TYR A 60 -7.09 1.85 4.44
C TYR A 60 -6.99 0.32 4.47
N PRO A 61 -7.28 -0.39 5.58
CA PRO A 61 -7.24 -1.85 5.60
C PRO A 61 -8.20 -2.50 4.61
N LEU A 62 -9.39 -1.94 4.46
CA LEU A 62 -10.41 -2.48 3.56
C LEU A 62 -9.98 -2.28 2.10
N TYR A 63 -9.52 -1.08 1.77
CA TYR A 63 -8.99 -0.72 0.46
C TYR A 63 -7.79 -1.58 0.06
N THR A 64 -6.77 -1.63 0.91
CA THR A 64 -5.52 -2.30 0.63
C THR A 64 -5.71 -3.81 0.58
N ALA A 65 -6.51 -4.40 1.47
CA ALA A 65 -6.82 -5.83 1.40
C ALA A 65 -7.59 -6.18 0.12
N ALA A 66 -8.58 -5.39 -0.29
CA ALA A 66 -9.34 -5.62 -1.51
C ALA A 66 -8.46 -5.53 -2.75
N LEU A 67 -7.57 -4.54 -2.78
CA LEU A 67 -6.58 -4.37 -3.84
C LEU A 67 -5.63 -5.57 -3.91
N ILE A 68 -5.07 -6.02 -2.78
CA ILE A 68 -4.16 -7.17 -2.73
C ILE A 68 -4.85 -8.44 -3.24
N LEU A 69 -6.07 -8.72 -2.78
CA LEU A 69 -6.85 -9.89 -3.24
C LEU A 69 -7.19 -9.81 -4.72
N PHE A 70 -7.53 -8.62 -5.21
CA PHE A 70 -7.77 -8.39 -6.64
C PHE A 70 -6.51 -8.69 -7.47
N LEU A 71 -5.35 -8.20 -7.02
CA LEU A 71 -4.07 -8.44 -7.69
C LEU A 71 -3.71 -9.93 -7.72
N ASP A 72 -3.88 -10.64 -6.59
CA ASP A 72 -3.62 -12.09 -6.52
C ASP A 72 -4.51 -12.89 -7.46
N ALA A 73 -5.84 -12.69 -7.38
CA ALA A 73 -6.77 -13.39 -8.26
C ALA A 73 -6.50 -13.09 -9.74
N ARG A 74 -6.17 -11.84 -10.08
CA ARG A 74 -5.81 -11.46 -11.45
C ARG A 74 -4.47 -12.05 -11.89
N SER A 75 -3.50 -12.17 -10.99
CA SER A 75 -2.23 -12.85 -11.29
C SER A 75 -2.43 -14.33 -11.61
N ARG A 76 -3.46 -14.97 -11.03
CA ARG A 76 -3.90 -16.35 -11.32
C ARG A 76 -4.76 -16.45 -12.59
N GLY A 77 -5.04 -15.34 -13.27
CA GLY A 77 -5.92 -15.30 -14.44
C GLY A 77 -7.41 -15.28 -14.11
N GLU A 78 -7.79 -15.19 -12.84
CA GLU A 78 -9.18 -15.15 -12.40
C GLU A 78 -9.79 -13.75 -12.53
N SER A 79 -11.12 -13.69 -12.60
CA SER A 79 -11.91 -12.46 -12.60
C SER A 79 -12.88 -12.45 -11.41
N PRO A 80 -12.36 -12.21 -10.19
CA PRO A 80 -13.21 -12.23 -9.00
C PRO A 80 -14.24 -11.10 -9.07
N ARG A 81 -15.42 -11.35 -8.52
CA ARG A 81 -16.43 -10.31 -8.39
C ARG A 81 -15.99 -9.33 -7.30
N ILE A 82 -16.12 -8.03 -7.56
CA ILE A 82 -15.78 -6.95 -6.61
C ILE A 82 -16.43 -7.16 -5.23
N ARG A 83 -17.67 -7.67 -5.21
CA ARG A 83 -18.40 -7.95 -3.97
C ARG A 83 -17.72 -9.03 -3.11
N ASP A 84 -17.21 -10.08 -3.74
CA ASP A 84 -16.57 -11.20 -3.03
C ASP A 84 -15.23 -10.75 -2.44
N LEU A 85 -14.50 -9.89 -3.17
CA LEU A 85 -13.29 -9.26 -2.68
C LEU A 85 -13.58 -8.38 -1.46
N LEU A 86 -14.55 -7.48 -1.56
CA LEU A 86 -14.93 -6.60 -0.45
C LEU A 86 -15.42 -7.38 0.77
N ALA A 87 -16.21 -8.45 0.58
CA ALA A 87 -16.65 -9.31 1.66
C ALA A 87 -15.46 -9.99 2.35
N THR A 88 -14.50 -10.53 1.58
CA THR A 88 -13.28 -11.14 2.12
C THR A 88 -12.43 -10.11 2.87
N SER A 89 -12.23 -8.92 2.30
CA SER A 89 -11.52 -7.82 2.95
C SER A 89 -12.17 -7.38 4.26
N ALA A 90 -13.50 -7.33 4.32
CA ALA A 90 -14.23 -7.00 5.54
C ALA A 90 -14.02 -8.04 6.65
N THR A 91 -13.88 -9.33 6.32
CA THR A 91 -13.54 -10.36 7.32
C THR A 91 -12.11 -10.23 7.85
N LEU A 92 -11.18 -9.77 7.00
CA LEU A 92 -9.77 -9.55 7.36
C LEU A 92 -9.53 -8.21 8.06
N TRP A 93 -10.50 -7.28 7.96
CA TRP A 93 -10.44 -5.92 8.46
C TRP A 93 -9.86 -5.77 9.87
N PRO A 94 -10.34 -6.46 10.93
CA PRO A 94 -9.85 -6.21 12.29
C PRO A 94 -8.39 -6.63 12.47
N ARG A 95 -7.97 -7.70 11.78
CA ARG A 95 -6.58 -8.18 11.82
C ARG A 95 -5.67 -7.23 11.05
N PHE A 96 -6.12 -6.76 9.90
CA PHE A 96 -5.36 -5.83 9.08
C PHE A 96 -5.24 -4.46 9.75
N ALA A 97 -6.31 -3.92 10.32
CA ALA A 97 -6.29 -2.69 11.11
C ALA A 97 -5.28 -2.78 12.27
N LEU A 98 -5.26 -3.91 13.00
CA LEU A 98 -4.27 -4.14 14.05
C LEU A 98 -2.84 -4.19 13.50
N LEU A 99 -2.62 -4.87 12.37
CA LEU A 99 -1.32 -4.90 11.70
C LEU A 99 -0.86 -3.51 11.28
N THR A 100 -1.72 -2.74 10.61
CA THR A 100 -1.42 -1.37 10.18
C THR A 100 -1.10 -0.49 11.38
N ALA A 101 -1.90 -0.55 12.45
CA ALA A 101 -1.65 0.21 13.67
C ALA A 101 -0.27 -0.13 14.27
N LEU A 102 0.06 -1.42 14.40
CA LEU A 102 1.35 -1.88 14.90
C LEU A 102 2.51 -1.43 14.01
N ASN A 103 2.38 -1.58 12.68
CA ASN A 103 3.38 -1.14 11.72
C ASN A 103 3.61 0.37 11.83
N THR A 104 2.55 1.17 11.82
CA THR A 104 2.63 2.63 11.95
C THR A 104 3.30 3.03 13.26
N LEU A 105 2.92 2.43 14.39
CA LEU A 105 3.56 2.66 15.68
C LEU A 105 5.06 2.33 15.64
N LEU A 106 5.44 1.18 15.10
CA LEU A 106 6.84 0.79 14.97
C LEU A 106 7.63 1.74 14.08
N ILE A 107 7.05 2.15 12.94
CA ILE A 107 7.69 3.09 12.01
C ILE A 107 7.87 4.46 12.69
N LEU A 108 6.86 4.95 13.42
CA LEU A 108 6.94 6.21 14.15
C LEU A 108 7.99 6.17 15.26
N ILE A 109 8.03 5.07 16.04
CA ILE A 109 9.07 4.86 17.06
C ILE A 109 10.45 4.78 16.39
N GLY A 110 10.56 4.06 15.29
CA GLY A 110 11.79 3.97 14.49
C GLY A 110 12.27 5.34 14.05
N LEU A 111 11.39 6.11 13.41
CA LEU A 111 11.68 7.47 12.93
C LEU A 111 12.07 8.41 14.08
N SER A 112 11.42 8.28 15.24
CA SER A 112 11.69 9.07 16.45
C SER A 112 13.05 8.73 17.07
N LEU A 113 13.47 7.47 17.00
CA LEU A 113 14.76 7.03 17.53
C LEU A 113 15.91 7.47 16.60
N TYR A 114 15.73 7.36 15.28
CA TYR A 114 16.59 7.93 14.24
C TYR A 114 15.93 7.74 12.85
N PHE A 115 16.23 8.57 11.85
CA PHE A 115 15.60 8.45 10.52
C PHE A 115 15.85 7.08 9.84
N LEU A 116 17.06 6.52 10.04
CA LEU A 116 17.49 5.26 9.44
C LEU A 116 16.64 4.04 9.89
N PRO A 117 16.42 3.78 11.19
CA PRO A 117 15.56 2.67 11.64
C PRO A 117 14.09 2.83 11.21
N GLY A 118 13.58 4.05 11.06
CA GLY A 118 12.26 4.30 10.49
C GLY A 118 12.13 3.77 9.06
N ILE A 119 13.07 4.13 8.18
CA ILE A 119 13.11 3.62 6.80
C ILE A 119 13.30 2.10 6.78
N TRP A 120 14.20 1.60 7.63
CA TRP A 120 14.47 0.16 7.70
C TRP A 120 13.19 -0.63 8.05
N LEU A 121 12.44 -0.17 9.06
CA LEU A 121 11.15 -0.76 9.43
C LEU A 121 10.11 -0.62 8.32
N MET A 122 10.03 0.55 7.67
CA MET A 122 9.08 0.77 6.56
C MET A 122 9.30 -0.24 5.42
N VAL A 123 10.55 -0.47 5.02
CA VAL A 123 10.86 -1.43 3.95
C VAL A 123 10.69 -2.87 4.41
N THR A 124 11.12 -3.20 5.64
CA THR A 124 11.03 -4.58 6.15
C THR A 124 9.61 -5.01 6.48
N LEU A 125 8.72 -4.08 6.83
CA LEU A 125 7.32 -4.33 7.13
C LEU A 125 6.40 -4.18 5.91
N ALA A 126 6.92 -3.71 4.76
CA ALA A 126 6.15 -3.52 3.54
C ALA A 126 5.46 -4.81 3.05
N PHE A 127 6.02 -6.00 3.33
CA PHE A 127 5.40 -7.28 2.96
C PHE A 127 4.44 -7.86 3.99
N ALA A 128 4.37 -7.28 5.20
CA ALA A 128 3.54 -7.81 6.26
C ALA A 128 2.06 -7.78 5.88
N GLU A 129 1.62 -6.71 5.19
CA GLU A 129 0.24 -6.55 4.71
C GLU A 129 -0.14 -7.64 3.70
N TYR A 130 0.77 -7.95 2.79
CA TYR A 130 0.59 -9.02 1.79
C TYR A 130 0.56 -10.40 2.44
N LEU A 131 1.43 -10.66 3.41
CA LEU A 131 1.46 -11.91 4.16
C LEU A 131 0.19 -12.14 4.98
N LEU A 132 -0.36 -11.09 5.60
CA LEU A 132 -1.60 -11.20 6.33
C LEU A 132 -2.78 -11.48 5.39
N VAL A 133 -2.87 -10.77 4.27
CA VAL A 133 -4.01 -10.90 3.35
C VAL A 133 -3.96 -12.19 2.54
N LEU A 134 -2.80 -12.53 1.99
CA LEU A 134 -2.66 -13.66 1.07
C LEU A 134 -2.42 -14.98 1.79
N ARG A 135 -1.69 -14.96 2.92
CA ARG A 135 -1.39 -16.18 3.70
C ARG A 135 -2.25 -16.31 4.96
N GLY A 136 -3.11 -15.34 5.26
CA GLY A 136 -4.00 -15.37 6.44
C GLY A 136 -3.27 -15.33 7.78
N LEU A 137 -2.01 -14.89 7.81
CA LEU A 137 -1.19 -14.89 9.01
C LEU A 137 -1.70 -13.89 10.05
N ALA A 138 -1.49 -14.20 11.34
CA ALA A 138 -1.74 -13.23 12.40
C ALA A 138 -0.80 -12.01 12.28
N PRO A 139 -1.21 -10.80 12.72
CA PRO A 139 -0.42 -9.56 12.53
C PRO A 139 1.05 -9.67 12.93
N LEU A 140 1.31 -10.15 14.16
CA LEU A 140 2.67 -10.32 14.66
C LEU A 140 3.48 -11.36 13.88
N ALA A 141 2.83 -12.44 13.41
CA ALA A 141 3.46 -13.46 12.60
C ALA A 141 3.81 -12.93 11.20
N ALA A 142 2.91 -12.15 10.60
CA ALA A 142 3.11 -11.50 9.31
C ALA A 142 4.30 -10.51 9.35
N MET A 143 4.44 -9.74 10.44
CA MET A 143 5.58 -8.84 10.63
C MET A 143 6.91 -9.61 10.71
N LYS A 144 6.98 -10.65 11.56
CA LYS A 144 8.19 -11.48 11.71
C LYS A 144 8.60 -12.11 10.39
N GLU A 145 7.63 -12.62 9.65
CA GLU A 145 7.86 -13.25 8.35
C GLU A 145 8.27 -12.22 7.29
N SER A 146 7.69 -11.02 7.31
CA SER A 146 8.09 -9.90 6.45
C SER A 146 9.57 -9.52 6.68
N LEU A 147 10.00 -9.45 7.94
CA LEU A 147 11.40 -9.22 8.30
C LEU A 147 12.32 -10.34 7.78
N ARG A 148 11.88 -11.59 7.87
CA ARG A 148 12.63 -12.75 7.36
C ARG A 148 12.83 -12.66 5.85
N LEU A 149 11.76 -12.38 5.09
CA LEU A 149 11.81 -12.24 3.63
C LEU A 149 12.66 -11.05 3.16
N THR A 150 12.67 -9.95 3.93
CA THR A 150 13.41 -8.74 3.58
C THR A 150 14.90 -8.79 3.95
N ARG A 151 15.32 -9.63 4.91
CA ARG A 151 16.69 -9.65 5.44
C ARG A 151 17.78 -9.92 4.39
N GLY A 152 17.47 -10.65 3.31
CA GLY A 152 18.41 -10.95 2.20
C GLY A 152 18.24 -10.06 0.96
N HIS A 153 17.17 -9.28 0.88
CA HIS A 153 16.81 -8.50 -0.31
C HIS A 153 16.53 -7.02 -0.02
N PHE A 154 16.85 -6.54 1.17
CA PHE A 154 16.56 -5.18 1.63
C PHE A 154 16.96 -4.10 0.62
N LEU A 155 18.23 -4.07 0.17
CA LEU A 155 18.68 -3.09 -0.83
C LEU A 155 17.88 -3.17 -2.13
N ARG A 156 17.53 -4.38 -2.57
CA ARG A 156 16.76 -4.59 -3.80
C ARG A 156 15.34 -4.06 -3.67
N ILE A 157 14.71 -4.30 -2.52
CA ILE A 157 13.36 -3.80 -2.20
C ILE A 157 13.41 -2.27 -2.08
N LEU A 158 14.37 -1.74 -1.32
CA LEU A 158 14.58 -0.31 -1.14
C LEU A 158 14.77 0.41 -2.47
N VAL A 159 15.67 -0.07 -3.34
CA VAL A 159 15.92 0.51 -4.66
C VAL A 159 14.66 0.44 -5.53
N CYS A 160 13.91 -0.67 -5.48
CA CYS A 160 12.67 -0.80 -6.26
C CYS A 160 11.60 0.18 -5.77
N ILE A 161 11.38 0.29 -4.45
CA ILE A 161 10.47 1.26 -3.84
C ILE A 161 10.91 2.68 -4.20
N LEU A 162 12.20 3.01 -4.06
CA LEU A 162 12.73 4.34 -4.34
C LEU A 162 12.58 4.71 -5.82
N THR A 163 12.78 3.75 -6.72
CA THR A 163 12.61 3.97 -8.17
C THR A 163 11.16 4.32 -8.52
N VAL A 164 10.18 3.76 -7.80
CA VAL A 164 8.77 4.10 -7.97
C VAL A 164 8.41 5.39 -7.25
N MET A 165 8.87 5.57 -6.01
CA MET A 165 8.51 6.72 -5.18
C MET A 165 9.17 8.02 -5.64
N ALA A 166 10.41 8.00 -6.13
CA ALA A 166 11.13 9.19 -6.57
C ALA A 166 10.35 10.01 -7.64
N PRO A 167 9.86 9.41 -8.74
CA PRO A 167 9.05 10.16 -9.71
C PRO A 167 7.71 10.62 -9.13
N LEU A 168 7.10 9.88 -8.19
CA LEU A 168 5.86 10.30 -7.52
C LEU A 168 6.07 11.55 -6.67
N TRP A 169 7.13 11.57 -5.88
CA TRP A 169 7.51 12.72 -5.06
C TRP A 169 7.85 13.93 -5.94
N LEU A 170 8.55 13.71 -7.04
CA LEU A 170 8.91 14.77 -7.98
C LEU A 170 7.67 15.35 -8.68
N LEU A 171 6.74 14.50 -9.13
CA LEU A 171 5.46 14.92 -9.69
C LEU A 171 4.62 15.72 -8.69
N LYS A 172 4.52 15.23 -7.45
CA LYS A 172 3.77 15.91 -6.39
C LYS A 172 4.40 17.25 -6.06
N GLY A 173 5.71 17.30 -5.84
CA GLY A 173 6.46 18.54 -5.56
C GLY A 173 6.35 19.56 -6.70
N ALA A 174 6.46 19.13 -7.96
CA ALA A 174 6.26 20.00 -9.11
C ALA A 174 4.82 20.53 -9.19
N SER A 175 3.82 19.71 -8.89
CA SER A 175 2.41 20.12 -8.88
C SER A 175 2.16 21.22 -7.84
N PHE A 176 2.69 21.05 -6.63
CA PHE A 176 2.62 22.08 -5.56
C PHE A 176 3.40 23.35 -5.89
N ALA A 177 4.55 23.22 -6.58
CA ALA A 177 5.37 24.38 -6.96
C ALA A 177 4.73 25.22 -8.08
N ILE A 178 4.01 24.58 -9.02
CA ILE A 178 3.37 25.25 -10.15
C ILE A 178 2.01 25.85 -9.75
N TYR A 179 1.32 25.27 -8.77
CA TYR A 179 0.03 25.72 -8.27
C TYR A 179 0.08 26.07 -6.76
N PRO A 180 0.68 27.21 -6.37
CA PRO A 180 0.55 27.73 -5.01
C PRO A 180 -0.88 28.22 -4.74
N GLU A 181 -1.40 27.92 -3.54
CA GLU A 181 -2.74 28.30 -3.02
C GLU A 181 -3.17 29.72 -3.44
N PRO A 182 -4.42 29.93 -3.92
CA PRO A 182 -5.67 29.43 -3.31
C PRO A 182 -6.49 28.55 -4.28
N GLN A 183 -6.80 27.32 -3.87
CA GLN A 183 -7.33 26.29 -4.77
C GLN A 183 -8.86 26.34 -4.92
N ASN A 184 -9.32 26.23 -6.17
CA ASN A 184 -10.60 25.59 -6.45
C ASN A 184 -10.50 24.12 -5.97
N PRO A 185 -11.37 23.63 -5.08
CA PRO A 185 -11.30 22.30 -4.49
C PRO A 185 -11.30 21.15 -5.51
N VAL A 186 -11.79 21.41 -6.72
CA VAL A 186 -11.80 20.46 -7.84
C VAL A 186 -10.40 20.16 -8.38
N ILE A 187 -9.49 21.14 -8.43
CA ILE A 187 -8.12 20.94 -8.94
C ILE A 187 -7.29 20.14 -7.92
N ALA A 188 -7.44 20.45 -6.63
CA ALA A 188 -6.85 19.68 -5.54
C ALA A 188 -7.24 18.19 -5.65
N LEU A 189 -8.54 17.93 -5.80
CA LEU A 189 -9.09 16.59 -5.91
C LEU A 189 -8.56 15.84 -7.13
N LEU A 190 -8.37 16.50 -8.28
CA LEU A 190 -7.79 15.89 -9.48
C LEU A 190 -6.32 15.51 -9.27
N ILE A 191 -5.52 16.40 -8.65
CA ILE A 191 -4.11 16.14 -8.35
C ILE A 191 -3.99 14.98 -7.37
N ASP A 192 -4.79 14.97 -6.29
CA ASP A 192 -4.79 13.91 -5.30
C ASP A 192 -5.28 12.58 -5.89
N SER A 193 -6.31 12.61 -6.74
CA SER A 193 -6.78 11.42 -7.47
C SER A 193 -5.70 10.86 -8.38
N ALA A 194 -4.99 11.72 -9.12
CA ALA A 194 -3.88 11.31 -9.97
C ALA A 194 -2.75 10.71 -9.11
N HIS A 195 -2.43 11.32 -7.97
CA HIS A 195 -1.42 10.81 -7.06
C HIS A 195 -1.80 9.45 -6.46
N SER A 196 -3.01 9.28 -5.94
CA SER A 196 -3.53 8.00 -5.44
C SER A 196 -3.56 6.95 -6.54
N PHE A 197 -3.91 7.35 -7.77
CA PHE A 197 -3.87 6.47 -8.93
C PHE A 197 -2.46 5.99 -9.25
N LEU A 198 -1.48 6.89 -9.24
CA LEU A 198 -0.09 6.50 -9.42
C LEU A 198 0.45 5.71 -8.21
N GLN A 199 -0.05 5.95 -7.00
CA GLN A 199 0.32 5.19 -5.80
C GLN A 199 -0.13 3.72 -5.89
N LEU A 200 -1.25 3.43 -6.55
CA LEU A 200 -1.68 2.06 -6.85
C LEU A 200 -0.62 1.27 -7.64
N PHE A 201 0.13 1.94 -8.52
CA PHE A 201 1.22 1.30 -9.24
C PHE A 201 2.31 0.79 -8.29
N THR A 202 2.61 1.53 -7.22
CA THR A 202 3.54 1.09 -6.16
C THR A 202 3.07 -0.20 -5.51
N SER A 203 1.77 -0.32 -5.20
CA SER A 203 1.21 -1.55 -4.64
C SER A 203 1.35 -2.75 -5.57
N VAL A 204 1.25 -2.54 -6.89
CA VAL A 204 1.45 -3.59 -7.91
C VAL A 204 2.91 -4.02 -7.99
N VAL A 205 3.83 -3.06 -8.01
CA VAL A 205 5.28 -3.34 -8.02
C VAL A 205 5.68 -4.10 -6.76
N LEU A 206 5.20 -3.65 -5.59
CA LEU A 206 5.42 -4.34 -4.32
C LEU A 206 4.83 -5.74 -4.31
N PHE A 207 3.61 -5.93 -4.82
CA PHE A 207 2.99 -7.24 -4.95
C PHE A 207 3.81 -8.19 -5.83
N ARG A 208 4.24 -7.73 -7.01
CA ARG A 208 5.10 -8.50 -7.94
C ARG A 208 6.42 -8.85 -7.28
N LEU A 209 7.02 -7.90 -6.58
CA LEU A 209 8.29 -8.10 -5.88
C LEU A 209 8.13 -9.07 -4.69
N PHE A 210 6.98 -9.01 -4.00
CA PHE A 210 6.59 -9.99 -2.97
C PHE A 210 6.44 -11.39 -3.56
N MET A 211 5.72 -11.55 -4.67
CA MET A 211 5.59 -12.85 -5.36
C MET A 211 6.96 -13.39 -5.76
N LEU A 212 7.82 -12.54 -6.33
CA LEU A 212 9.13 -12.94 -6.82
C LEU A 212 10.11 -13.32 -5.71
N ILE A 213 9.99 -12.70 -4.52
CA ILE A 213 10.77 -13.08 -3.33
C ILE A 213 10.15 -14.29 -2.62
N GLY A 214 8.82 -14.35 -2.56
CA GLY A 214 8.06 -15.40 -1.90
C GLY A 214 8.02 -16.73 -2.67
N GLU A 215 8.26 -16.70 -3.98
CA GLU A 215 8.42 -17.87 -4.84
C GLU A 215 9.81 -18.49 -4.78
N VAL A 216 10.84 -17.78 -4.27
CA VAL A 216 12.15 -18.41 -4.02
C VAL A 216 11.94 -19.40 -2.88
N PRO A 217 11.83 -20.71 -3.18
CA PRO A 217 11.74 -21.68 -2.11
C PRO A 217 13.09 -21.63 -1.41
N ASP A 218 13.07 -21.82 -0.10
CA ASP A 218 14.25 -22.08 0.70
C ASP A 218 14.96 -23.33 0.12
N ASN A 219 15.82 -23.13 -0.89
CA ASN A 219 16.60 -24.18 -1.51
C ASN A 219 17.80 -24.50 -0.61
N ASN A 220 17.52 -24.73 0.67
CA ASN A 220 18.49 -25.17 1.66
C ASN A 220 18.04 -26.43 2.41
N ASP A 221 16.96 -27.08 1.98
CA ASP A 221 16.51 -28.37 2.54
C ASP A 221 16.85 -29.55 1.60
N ARG A 222 18.06 -29.54 1.04
CA ARG A 222 18.67 -30.69 0.37
C ARG A 222 20.16 -30.76 0.67
N THR A 223 20.49 -31.28 1.85
CA THR A 223 21.42 -32.40 1.99
C THR A 223 21.15 -33.07 3.33
N VAL A 224 20.50 -34.23 3.20
CA VAL A 224 20.45 -35.33 4.17
C VAL A 224 21.86 -35.72 4.62
#